data_AF-A0A4R8M786-F1
#
_entry.id   AF-A0A4R8M786-F1
#
_cell.length_a   1.000
_cell.length_b   1.000
_cell.length_c   1.000
_cell.angle_alpha   90.00
_cell.angle_beta   90.00
_cell.angle_gamma   90.00
#
_symmetry.space_group_name_H-M   'P 1'
#
loop_
_entity.id
_entity.type
_entity.pdbx_description
1 polymer ?
#
loop_
_entity_poly.entity_id
_entity_poly.type
_entity_poly.pdbx_seq_one_letter_code
_entity_poly.pdbx_strand_id
1 'polypeptide(L)'
;MSLLMNYEDQRFTRIAQMVFEEQLRRDPGLESQMDERRRKMMYDDVVYNLSFLMTSVYFSDGRIFEGYARWLYELLCNLMKDLDRDRIMEIMTGHYRIMSEILADHAPEILTGDELGKAAEYLDLAIAVTTEAVTDIELSTSFSEGDYYDIRKAYLDALLRSRTKNAHEIIRDARKQGVPLEHIYEKILRKVMHEIGELWHRNVITVDREHYATSVTQTAMSGFFDEIFESPRKNRTLIACAVGSELHEMGIRMLSDMFEYQGWDTFYLGAALPGQAVVEAIGEHKPDLVALSVTMPPYLADCERVVKAIRAAHPGVKIAVGGQAFDTTDELWKKWDIDFYSPSAGELLRWAHKTFAA
;
A
#
# COMPACT_ATOMS: atom_id res chain seq x y z
N MET A 1 21.33 36.40 14.01
CA MET A 1 21.42 36.79 12.59
C MET A 1 20.57 35.80 11.81
N SER A 2 19.34 36.20 11.46
CA SER A 2 18.41 35.36 10.70
C SER A 2 18.91 35.29 9.26
N LEU A 3 19.06 34.07 8.73
CA LEU A 3 19.46 33.81 7.34
C LEU A 3 18.35 34.14 6.32
N LEU A 4 17.22 34.70 6.76
CA LEU A 4 16.14 35.14 5.89
C LEU A 4 16.40 36.59 5.46
N MET A 5 17.19 36.78 4.40
CA MET A 5 17.57 38.10 3.87
C MET A 5 16.40 38.98 3.41
N ASN A 6 15.16 38.48 3.37
CA ASN A 6 14.06 39.13 2.65
C ASN A 6 12.86 39.58 3.52
N TYR A 7 12.87 39.37 4.85
CA TYR A 7 11.74 39.81 5.72
C TYR A 7 11.57 41.34 5.77
N GLU A 8 12.62 42.10 5.45
CA GLU A 8 12.60 43.57 5.48
C GLU A 8 12.20 44.20 4.14
N ASP A 9 12.15 43.44 3.04
CA ASP A 9 11.70 43.96 1.74
C ASP A 9 10.17 43.90 1.63
N GLN A 10 9.52 45.07 1.68
CA GLN A 10 8.06 45.19 1.59
C GLN A 10 7.47 44.55 0.34
N ARG A 11 8.20 44.55 -0.78
CA ARG A 11 7.76 43.95 -2.04
C ARG A 11 7.74 42.43 -1.93
N PHE A 12 8.74 41.85 -1.27
CA PHE A 12 8.81 40.40 -1.02
C PHE A 12 7.68 39.95 -0.08
N THR A 13 7.44 40.65 1.03
CA THR A 13 6.31 40.34 1.93
C THR A 13 4.96 40.48 1.24
N ARG A 14 4.81 41.39 0.26
CA ARG A 14 3.60 41.52 -0.55
C ARG A 14 3.37 40.26 -1.39
N ILE A 15 4.40 39.76 -2.07
CA ILE A 15 4.30 38.50 -2.84
C ILE A 15 3.92 37.33 -1.93
N ALA A 16 4.59 37.20 -0.78
CA ALA A 16 4.28 36.14 0.19
C ALA A 16 2.81 36.21 0.65
N GLN A 17 2.31 37.41 0.92
CA GLN A 17 0.90 37.63 1.28
C GLN A 17 -0.04 37.19 0.16
N MET A 18 0.27 37.52 -1.09
CA MET A 18 -0.57 37.14 -2.24
C MET A 18 -0.60 35.63 -2.47
N VAL A 19 0.54 34.95 -2.35
CA VAL A 19 0.62 33.48 -2.43
C VAL A 19 -0.21 32.84 -1.32
N PHE A 20 -0.08 33.36 -0.09
CA PHE A 20 -0.83 32.86 1.07
C PHE A 20 -2.35 33.04 0.90
N GLU A 21 -2.80 34.22 0.48
CA GLU A 21 -4.22 34.51 0.23
C GLU A 21 -4.80 33.64 -0.90
N GLU A 22 -4.03 33.45 -1.97
CA GLU A 22 -4.46 32.61 -3.10
C GLU A 22 -4.58 31.14 -2.70
N GLN A 23 -3.69 30.65 -1.83
CA GLN A 23 -3.77 29.29 -1.29
C GLN A 23 -5.04 29.08 -0.45
N LEU A 24 -5.41 30.05 0.40
CA LEU A 24 -6.67 30.00 1.14
C LEU A 24 -7.89 30.10 0.22
N ARG A 25 -7.82 30.93 -0.82
CA ARG A 25 -8.92 31.09 -1.79
C ARG A 25 -9.22 29.79 -2.55
N ARG A 26 -8.19 28.99 -2.87
CA ARG A 26 -8.34 27.71 -3.56
C ARG A 26 -8.79 26.56 -2.65
N ASP A 27 -8.64 26.70 -1.33
CA ASP A 27 -9.13 25.74 -0.34
C ASP A 27 -9.93 26.43 0.78
N PRO A 28 -11.23 26.74 0.53
CA PRO A 28 -12.08 27.41 1.52
C PRO A 28 -12.30 26.57 2.79
N GLY A 29 -12.11 25.25 2.72
CA GLY A 29 -12.19 24.36 3.87
C GLY A 29 -11.07 24.63 4.87
N LEU A 30 -9.87 24.94 4.36
CA LEU A 30 -8.69 25.30 5.15
C LEU A 30 -8.95 26.53 6.02
N GLU A 31 -9.53 27.60 5.45
CA GLU A 31 -9.74 28.86 6.17
C GLU A 31 -10.67 28.72 7.38
N SER A 32 -11.73 27.91 7.26
CA SER A 32 -12.70 27.69 8.33
C SER A 32 -12.16 26.88 9.53
N GLN A 33 -11.03 26.19 9.36
CA GLN A 33 -10.45 25.25 10.33
C GLN A 33 -9.14 25.74 10.96
N MET A 34 -8.67 26.94 10.62
CA MET A 34 -7.39 27.47 11.06
C MET A 34 -7.53 28.49 12.20
N ASP A 35 -6.88 28.20 13.34
CA ASP A 35 -6.64 29.20 14.36
C ASP A 35 -5.54 30.19 13.94
N GLU A 36 -5.40 31.29 14.68
CA GLU A 36 -4.43 32.35 14.38
C GLU A 36 -2.98 31.82 14.36
N ARG A 37 -2.68 30.83 15.20
CA ARG A 37 -1.35 30.20 15.28
C ARG A 37 -1.04 29.41 14.00
N ARG A 38 -1.94 28.54 13.55
CA ARG A 38 -1.80 27.78 12.30
C ARG A 38 -1.73 28.69 11.10
N ARG A 39 -2.51 29.77 11.10
CA ARG A 39 -2.47 30.80 10.05
C ARG A 39 -1.09 31.42 9.92
N LYS A 40 -0.49 31.79 11.07
CA LYS A 40 0.88 32.31 11.11
C LYS A 40 1.91 31.30 10.63
N MET A 41 1.84 30.05 11.09
CA MET A 41 2.78 29.00 10.66
C MET A 41 2.73 28.77 9.16
N MET A 42 1.53 28.70 8.59
CA MET A 42 1.36 28.53 7.14
C MET A 42 1.92 29.73 6.36
N TYR A 43 1.70 30.97 6.83
CA TYR A 43 2.32 32.15 6.22
C TYR A 43 3.86 32.11 6.31
N ASP A 44 4.39 31.73 7.47
CA ASP A 44 5.83 31.58 7.66
C ASP A 44 6.39 30.52 6.68
N ASP A 45 5.68 29.41 6.45
CA ASP A 45 6.05 28.39 5.44
C ASP A 45 6.08 28.97 4.02
N VAL A 46 5.10 29.80 3.63
CA VAL A 46 5.12 30.50 2.32
C VAL A 46 6.38 31.34 2.19
N VAL A 47 6.74 32.08 3.25
CA VAL A 47 7.93 32.92 3.27
C VAL A 47 9.21 32.08 3.16
N TYR A 48 9.29 30.94 3.85
CA TYR A 48 10.44 30.03 3.71
C TYR A 48 10.56 29.49 2.29
N ASN A 49 9.47 29.02 1.69
CA ASN A 49 9.46 28.53 0.30
C ASN A 49 9.97 29.59 -0.68
N LEU A 50 9.44 30.82 -0.60
CA LEU A 50 9.91 31.93 -1.43
C LEU A 50 11.39 32.25 -1.17
N SER A 51 11.85 32.19 0.08
CA SER A 51 13.25 32.47 0.42
C SER A 51 14.22 31.45 -0.20
N PHE A 52 13.89 30.16 -0.16
CA PHE A 52 14.68 29.12 -0.81
C PHE A 52 14.68 29.28 -2.34
N LEU A 53 13.53 29.60 -2.93
CA LEU A 53 13.42 29.83 -4.37
C LEU A 53 14.28 31.02 -4.81
N MET A 54 14.17 32.16 -4.12
CA MET A 54 14.96 33.35 -4.42
C MET A 54 16.47 33.09 -4.26
N THR A 55 16.86 32.28 -3.29
CA THR A 55 18.25 31.86 -3.12
C THR A 55 18.72 31.03 -4.33
N SER A 56 17.90 30.08 -4.78
CA SER A 56 18.17 29.26 -5.96
C SER A 56 18.30 30.10 -7.24
N VAL A 57 17.43 31.08 -7.44
CA VAL A 57 17.48 32.03 -8.57
C VAL A 57 18.73 32.91 -8.51
N TYR A 58 19.05 33.47 -7.34
CA TYR A 58 20.24 34.31 -7.14
C TYR A 58 21.54 33.59 -7.51
N PHE A 59 21.69 32.34 -7.10
CA PHE A 59 22.85 31.51 -7.46
C PHE A 59 22.73 30.87 -8.85
N SER A 60 21.58 30.98 -9.52
CA SER A 60 21.27 30.28 -10.77
C SER A 60 21.53 28.77 -10.67
N ASP A 61 21.18 28.17 -9.53
CA ASP A 61 21.34 26.74 -9.26
C ASP A 61 20.02 26.15 -8.77
N GLY A 62 19.29 25.50 -9.67
CA GLY A 62 18.00 24.85 -9.41
C GLY A 62 18.09 23.70 -8.40
N ARG A 63 19.27 23.10 -8.19
CA ARG A 63 19.43 21.98 -7.23
C ARG A 63 19.16 22.41 -5.80
N ILE A 64 19.34 23.69 -5.48
CA ILE A 64 19.04 24.25 -4.16
C ILE A 64 17.55 24.09 -3.86
N PHE A 65 16.69 24.53 -4.78
CA PHE A 65 15.24 24.45 -4.59
C PHE A 65 14.71 23.02 -4.78
N GLU A 66 15.29 22.25 -5.70
CA GLU A 66 14.99 20.83 -5.89
C GLU A 66 15.23 20.02 -4.61
N GLY A 67 16.42 20.16 -4.00
CA GLY A 67 16.77 19.46 -2.78
C GLY A 67 15.91 19.89 -1.59
N TYR A 68 15.58 21.18 -1.50
CA TYR A 68 14.64 21.70 -0.52
C TYR A 68 13.24 21.11 -0.70
N ALA A 69 12.72 21.05 -1.92
CA ALA A 69 11.39 20.50 -2.20
C ALA A 69 11.28 19.02 -1.82
N ARG A 70 12.30 18.20 -2.14
CA ARG A 70 12.37 16.79 -1.72
C ARG A 70 12.40 16.68 -0.19
N TRP A 71 13.25 17.46 0.48
CA TRP A 71 13.34 17.46 1.94
C TRP A 71 12.03 17.89 2.61
N LEU A 72 11.41 18.97 2.12
CA LEU A 72 10.16 19.48 2.65
C LEU A 72 9.05 18.44 2.50
N TYR A 73 8.98 17.76 1.36
CA TYR A 73 8.01 16.70 1.14
C TYR A 73 8.13 15.57 2.17
N GLU A 74 9.34 15.04 2.38
CA GLU A 74 9.54 14.00 3.39
C GLU A 74 9.29 14.51 4.81
N LEU A 75 9.66 15.75 5.12
CA LEU A 75 9.34 16.37 6.41
C LEU A 75 7.83 16.41 6.63
N LEU A 76 7.08 16.87 5.63
CA LEU A 76 5.62 16.97 5.71
C LEU A 76 4.96 15.61 5.82
N CYS A 77 5.43 14.59 5.07
CA CYS A 77 4.98 13.21 5.23
C CYS A 77 5.19 12.67 6.66
N ASN A 78 6.28 13.08 7.33
CA ASN A 78 6.54 12.68 8.72
C ASN A 78 5.70 13.45 9.75
N LEU A 79 5.36 14.71 9.48
CA LEU A 79 4.63 15.58 10.40
C LEU A 79 3.10 15.42 10.28
N MET A 80 2.58 15.26 9.06
CA MET A 80 1.15 15.22 8.75
C MET A 80 0.66 13.76 8.58
N LYS A 81 0.70 12.99 9.66
CA LYS A 81 0.37 11.54 9.65
C LYS A 81 -1.09 11.22 9.35
N ASP A 82 -1.95 12.23 9.41
CA ASP A 82 -3.36 12.16 9.04
C ASP A 82 -3.58 12.29 7.52
N LEU A 83 -2.55 12.69 6.77
CA LEU A 83 -2.57 12.78 5.32
C LEU A 83 -1.62 11.76 4.73
N ASP A 84 -2.03 11.17 3.61
CA ASP A 84 -1.15 10.29 2.85
C ASP A 84 -0.19 11.07 1.94
N ARG A 85 0.83 10.36 1.46
CA ARG A 85 1.89 10.87 0.58
C ARG A 85 1.37 11.52 -0.71
N ASP A 86 0.33 10.97 -1.33
CA ASP A 86 -0.25 11.49 -2.57
C ASP A 86 -0.97 12.81 -2.31
N ARG A 87 -1.73 12.89 -1.21
CA ARG A 87 -2.41 14.12 -0.79
C ARG A 87 -1.42 15.25 -0.43
N ILE A 88 -0.34 14.92 0.27
CA ILE A 88 0.72 15.91 0.59
C ILE A 88 1.38 16.42 -0.68
N MET A 89 1.62 15.54 -1.66
CA MET A 89 2.15 15.91 -2.97
C MET A 89 1.20 16.85 -3.71
N GLU A 90 -0.11 16.61 -3.71
CA GLU A 90 -1.09 17.52 -4.31
C GLU A 90 -1.05 18.92 -3.69
N ILE A 91 -0.96 19.00 -2.35
CA ILE A 91 -0.88 20.27 -1.62
C ILE A 91 0.39 21.02 -2.02
N MET A 92 1.55 20.37 -1.98
CA MET A 92 2.83 20.99 -2.28
C MET A 92 2.93 21.42 -3.75
N THR A 93 2.55 20.55 -4.68
CA THR A 93 2.59 20.89 -6.11
C THR A 93 1.57 21.98 -6.44
N GLY A 94 0.41 22.01 -5.76
CA GLY A 94 -0.53 23.12 -5.82
C GLY A 94 0.07 24.43 -5.35
N HIS A 95 0.78 24.42 -4.22
CA HIS A 95 1.50 25.59 -3.69
C HIS A 95 2.55 26.11 -4.67
N TYR A 96 3.38 25.23 -5.25
CA TYR A 96 4.39 25.64 -6.24
C TYR A 96 3.77 26.26 -7.51
N ARG A 97 2.61 25.76 -7.96
CA ARG A 97 1.87 26.37 -9.08
C ARG A 97 1.38 27.78 -8.73
N ILE A 98 0.82 27.96 -7.53
CA ILE A 98 0.39 29.28 -7.04
C ILE A 98 1.58 30.25 -7.00
N MET A 99 2.73 29.81 -6.46
CA MET A 99 3.94 30.64 -6.46
C MET A 99 4.34 31.05 -7.88
N SER A 100 4.33 30.11 -8.83
CA SER A 100 4.69 30.40 -10.23
C SER A 100 3.75 31.42 -10.86
N GLU A 101 2.44 31.28 -10.64
CA GLU A 101 1.43 32.21 -11.16
C GLU A 101 1.60 33.62 -10.57
N ILE A 102 1.70 33.73 -9.24
CA ILE A 102 1.85 35.03 -8.56
C ILE A 102 3.17 35.72 -8.93
N LEU A 103 4.27 34.97 -9.06
CA LEU A 103 5.55 35.54 -9.47
C LEU A 103 5.49 36.08 -10.91
N ALA A 104 4.85 35.35 -11.83
CA ALA A 104 4.71 35.78 -13.22
C ALA A 104 3.93 37.12 -13.33
N ASP A 105 2.85 37.27 -12.55
CA ASP A 105 1.96 38.42 -12.65
C ASP A 105 2.42 39.64 -11.83
N HIS A 106 3.16 39.42 -10.73
CA HIS A 106 3.37 40.46 -9.71
C HIS A 106 4.82 40.66 -9.28
N ALA A 107 5.77 39.84 -9.71
CA ALA A 107 7.19 39.99 -9.38
C ALA A 107 8.11 40.75 -10.38
N PRO A 108 7.66 41.32 -11.53
CA PRO A 108 8.57 42.09 -12.41
C PRO A 108 9.25 43.31 -11.75
N GLU A 109 8.75 43.78 -10.61
CA GLU A 109 9.36 44.86 -9.81
C GLU A 109 10.50 44.38 -8.88
N ILE A 110 10.66 43.06 -8.73
CA ILE A 110 11.64 42.42 -7.83
C ILE A 110 12.61 41.54 -8.61
N LEU A 111 12.14 40.89 -9.68
CA LEU A 111 12.92 39.98 -10.50
C LEU A 111 13.01 40.50 -11.94
N THR A 112 14.18 40.32 -12.55
CA THR A 112 14.38 40.50 -13.98
C THR A 112 13.68 39.40 -14.78
N GLY A 113 13.50 39.60 -16.10
CA GLY A 113 12.88 38.59 -16.96
C GLY A 113 13.61 37.24 -16.98
N ASP A 114 14.95 37.24 -16.89
CA ASP A 114 15.76 36.01 -16.79
C ASP A 114 15.53 35.29 -15.46
N GLU A 115 15.50 36.05 -14.36
CA GLU A 115 15.25 35.51 -13.03
C GLU A 115 13.82 34.96 -12.87
N LEU A 116 12.82 35.60 -13.49
CA LEU A 116 11.46 35.08 -13.57
C LEU A 116 11.40 33.75 -14.33
N GLY A 117 12.14 33.64 -15.44
CA GLY A 117 12.26 32.39 -16.20
C GLY A 117 12.86 31.27 -15.37
N LYS A 118 13.95 31.55 -14.64
CA LYS A 118 14.58 30.59 -13.72
C LYS A 118 13.66 30.18 -12.57
N ALA A 119 12.94 31.14 -11.98
CA ALA A 119 12.01 30.86 -10.89
C ALA A 119 10.92 29.87 -11.33
N ALA A 120 10.35 30.07 -12.52
CA ALA A 120 9.37 29.17 -13.10
C ALA A 120 9.98 27.77 -13.36
N GLU A 121 11.16 27.70 -13.98
CA GLU A 121 11.87 26.44 -14.22
C GLU A 121 12.11 25.66 -12.92
N TYR A 122 12.55 26.33 -11.85
CA TYR A 122 12.87 25.68 -10.58
C TYR A 122 11.61 25.22 -9.83
N LEU A 123 10.50 25.95 -9.97
CA LEU A 123 9.19 25.51 -9.47
C LEU A 123 8.67 24.28 -10.23
N ASP A 124 8.86 24.22 -11.55
CA ASP A 124 8.51 23.04 -12.35
C ASP A 124 9.36 21.82 -11.94
N LEU A 125 10.66 22.02 -11.71
CA LEU A 125 11.53 20.98 -11.14
C LEU A 125 11.04 20.52 -9.77
N ALA A 126 10.68 21.44 -8.87
CA ALA A 126 10.13 21.12 -7.56
C ALA A 126 8.84 20.31 -7.66
N ILE A 127 7.96 20.62 -8.60
CA ILE A 127 6.73 19.84 -8.87
C ILE A 127 7.09 18.42 -9.33
N ALA A 128 8.03 18.28 -10.26
CA ALA A 128 8.45 16.98 -10.78
C ALA A 128 9.02 16.09 -9.67
N VAL A 129 9.98 16.59 -8.88
CA VAL A 129 10.63 15.81 -7.83
C VAL A 129 9.70 15.46 -6.67
N THR A 130 8.77 16.34 -6.33
CA THR A 130 7.74 16.07 -5.31
C THR A 130 6.75 15.01 -5.81
N THR A 131 6.44 15.02 -7.10
CA THR A 131 5.59 14.00 -7.72
C THR A 131 6.28 12.63 -7.74
N GLU A 132 7.57 12.58 -8.07
CA GLU A 132 8.37 11.35 -8.04
C GLU A 132 8.48 10.76 -6.63
N ALA A 133 8.66 11.62 -5.63
CA ALA A 133 8.86 11.23 -4.23
C ALA A 133 7.70 10.42 -3.62
N VAL A 134 6.49 10.49 -4.18
CA VAL A 134 5.33 9.69 -3.72
C VAL A 134 5.66 8.19 -3.74
N THR A 135 6.35 7.75 -4.79
CA THR A 135 6.65 6.33 -5.07
C THR A 135 8.13 5.99 -4.93
N ASP A 136 8.99 6.99 -4.73
CA ASP A 136 10.41 6.84 -4.42
C ASP A 136 10.59 6.58 -2.92
N ILE A 137 10.25 5.35 -2.53
CA ILE A 137 10.29 4.87 -1.15
C ILE A 137 11.23 3.68 -1.06
N GLU A 138 11.86 3.51 0.11
CA GLU A 138 12.70 2.35 0.36
C GLU A 138 11.84 1.08 0.43
N LEU A 139 12.08 0.14 -0.48
CA LEU A 139 11.37 -1.13 -0.57
C LEU A 139 12.16 -2.26 0.10
N SER A 140 11.46 -3.27 0.63
CA SER A 140 12.14 -4.44 1.18
C SER A 140 12.97 -5.19 0.13
N THR A 141 14.05 -5.83 0.56
CA THR A 141 14.84 -6.73 -0.29
C THR A 141 13.97 -7.85 -0.86
N SER A 142 13.08 -8.42 -0.03
CA SER A 142 12.14 -9.46 -0.46
C SER A 142 11.17 -9.04 -1.56
N PHE A 143 10.80 -7.76 -1.63
CA PHE A 143 9.96 -7.23 -2.71
C PHE A 143 10.74 -7.03 -4.01
N SER A 144 11.96 -6.50 -3.87
CA SER A 144 12.80 -6.09 -4.98
C SER A 144 13.40 -7.27 -5.75
N GLU A 145 13.56 -8.41 -5.09
CA GLU A 145 14.16 -9.61 -5.69
C GLU A 145 13.16 -10.55 -6.39
N GLY A 146 13.66 -11.24 -7.43
CA GLY A 146 12.99 -12.31 -8.15
C GLY A 146 12.16 -11.85 -9.36
N ASP A 147 11.62 -12.82 -10.10
CA ASP A 147 10.83 -12.60 -11.32
C ASP A 147 9.73 -11.55 -11.16
N TYR A 148 9.32 -10.86 -12.23
CA TYR A 148 8.16 -9.94 -12.24
C TYR A 148 8.30 -8.68 -11.37
N TYR A 149 9.52 -8.25 -11.03
CA TYR A 149 9.75 -7.01 -10.27
C TYR A 149 9.06 -5.80 -10.92
N ASP A 150 9.20 -5.62 -12.23
CA ASP A 150 8.62 -4.45 -12.91
C ASP A 150 7.08 -4.42 -12.80
N ILE A 151 6.43 -5.59 -12.87
CA ILE A 151 4.97 -5.71 -12.70
C ILE A 151 4.58 -5.41 -11.25
N ARG A 152 5.32 -5.95 -10.27
CA ARG A 152 5.11 -5.66 -8.85
C ARG A 152 5.24 -4.16 -8.57
N LYS A 153 6.31 -3.53 -9.07
CA LYS A 153 6.60 -2.12 -8.83
C LYS A 153 5.53 -1.25 -9.48
N ALA A 154 5.16 -1.52 -10.74
CA ALA A 154 4.07 -0.80 -11.40
C ALA A 154 2.74 -0.94 -10.65
N TYR A 155 2.42 -2.14 -10.17
CA TYR A 155 1.19 -2.39 -9.41
C TYR A 155 1.20 -1.65 -8.06
N LEU A 156 2.30 -1.74 -7.31
CA LEU A 156 2.48 -1.01 -6.05
C LEU A 156 2.33 0.50 -6.26
N ASP A 157 2.99 1.06 -7.27
CA ASP A 157 2.92 2.50 -7.58
C ASP A 157 1.49 2.94 -7.94
N ALA A 158 0.75 2.11 -8.67
CA ALA A 158 -0.66 2.36 -8.95
C ALA A 158 -1.51 2.38 -7.69
N LEU A 159 -1.25 1.47 -6.73
CA LEU A 159 -1.94 1.44 -5.44
C LEU A 159 -1.60 2.67 -4.58
N LEU A 160 -0.31 3.02 -4.48
CA LEU A 160 0.15 4.18 -3.70
C LEU A 160 -0.40 5.50 -4.23
N ARG A 161 -0.66 5.59 -5.54
CA ARG A 161 -1.24 6.77 -6.21
C ARG A 161 -2.75 6.69 -6.42
N SER A 162 -3.45 5.80 -5.70
CA SER A 162 -4.92 5.69 -5.78
C SER A 162 -5.48 5.36 -7.18
N ARG A 163 -4.68 4.78 -8.08
CA ARG A 163 -5.05 4.57 -9.48
C ARG A 163 -5.73 3.21 -9.67
N THR A 164 -6.91 3.02 -9.07
CA THR A 164 -7.66 1.74 -9.08
C THR A 164 -7.71 1.11 -10.46
N LYS A 165 -8.18 1.86 -11.47
CA LYS A 165 -8.30 1.37 -12.84
C LYS A 165 -6.96 0.85 -13.40
N ASN A 166 -5.89 1.61 -13.20
CA ASN A 166 -4.56 1.24 -13.68
C ASN A 166 -4.04 0.00 -12.96
N ALA A 167 -4.25 -0.12 -11.64
CA ALA A 167 -3.90 -1.30 -10.86
C ALA A 167 -4.57 -2.58 -11.42
N HIS A 168 -5.86 -2.51 -11.74
CA HIS A 168 -6.58 -3.61 -12.41
C HIS A 168 -6.02 -3.94 -13.80
N GLU A 169 -5.72 -2.91 -14.59
CA GLU A 169 -5.16 -3.08 -15.94
C GLU A 169 -3.81 -3.79 -15.89
N ILE A 170 -2.92 -3.42 -14.97
CA ILE A 170 -1.61 -4.05 -14.79
C ILE A 170 -1.74 -5.56 -14.54
N ILE A 171 -2.60 -5.97 -13.61
CA ILE A 171 -2.77 -7.39 -13.24
C ILE A 171 -3.44 -8.18 -14.37
N ARG A 172 -4.47 -7.62 -14.99
CA ARG A 172 -5.14 -8.23 -16.14
C ARG A 172 -4.19 -8.38 -17.32
N ASP A 173 -3.40 -7.37 -17.61
CA ASP A 173 -2.49 -7.36 -18.76
C ASP A 173 -1.30 -8.30 -18.52
N ALA A 174 -0.83 -8.45 -17.27
CA ALA A 174 0.12 -9.50 -16.90
C ALA A 174 -0.42 -10.91 -17.25
N ARG A 175 -1.69 -11.20 -16.94
CA ARG A 175 -2.34 -12.47 -17.34
C ARG A 175 -2.40 -12.61 -18.86
N LYS A 176 -2.82 -11.57 -19.58
CA LYS A 176 -2.89 -11.57 -21.06
C LYS A 176 -1.54 -11.77 -21.73
N GLN A 177 -0.47 -11.30 -21.10
CA GLN A 177 0.91 -11.49 -21.56
C GLN A 177 1.48 -12.88 -21.23
N GLY A 178 0.67 -13.77 -20.66
CA GLY A 178 1.03 -15.16 -20.42
C GLY A 178 1.63 -15.45 -19.05
N VAL A 179 1.60 -14.49 -18.10
CA VAL A 179 1.98 -14.80 -16.71
C VAL A 179 1.00 -15.84 -16.14
N PRO A 180 1.48 -16.98 -15.62
CA PRO A 180 0.62 -17.98 -15.00
C PRO A 180 -0.18 -17.40 -13.83
N LEU A 181 -1.45 -17.81 -13.67
CA LEU A 181 -2.31 -17.30 -12.60
C LEU A 181 -1.68 -17.54 -11.21
N GLU A 182 -1.07 -18.70 -11.00
CA GLU A 182 -0.32 -19.02 -9.78
C GLU A 182 0.81 -18.01 -9.50
N HIS A 183 1.52 -17.55 -10.54
CA HIS A 183 2.56 -16.54 -10.40
C HIS A 183 1.98 -15.15 -10.11
N ILE A 184 0.82 -14.81 -10.69
CA ILE A 184 0.11 -13.57 -10.36
C ILE A 184 -0.21 -13.55 -8.85
N TYR A 185 -0.78 -14.62 -8.32
CA TYR A 185 -1.15 -14.70 -6.91
C TYR A 185 0.09 -14.73 -6.00
N GLU A 186 1.03 -15.66 -6.21
CA GLU A 186 2.13 -15.88 -5.26
C GLU A 186 3.34 -14.97 -5.42
N LYS A 187 3.69 -14.60 -6.66
CA LYS A 187 4.91 -13.84 -6.97
C LYS A 187 4.64 -12.36 -7.19
N ILE A 188 3.40 -11.96 -7.46
CA ILE A 188 3.04 -10.54 -7.67
C ILE A 188 2.18 -10.05 -6.50
N LEU A 189 0.92 -10.48 -6.41
CA LEU A 189 -0.05 -9.95 -5.45
C LEU A 189 0.40 -10.17 -4.01
N ARG A 190 0.76 -11.41 -3.63
CA ARG A 190 1.26 -11.69 -2.27
C ARG A 190 2.46 -10.84 -1.89
N LYS A 191 3.46 -10.72 -2.77
CA LYS A 191 4.66 -9.91 -2.51
C LYS A 191 4.32 -8.42 -2.37
N VAL A 192 3.40 -7.91 -3.17
CA VAL A 192 2.92 -6.52 -3.06
C VAL A 192 2.17 -6.31 -1.76
N MET A 193 1.29 -7.22 -1.35
CA MET A 193 0.56 -7.10 -0.09
C MET A 193 1.48 -7.20 1.14
N HIS A 194 2.53 -8.01 1.08
CA HIS A 194 3.56 -8.03 2.12
C HIS A 194 4.27 -6.68 2.20
N GLU A 195 4.67 -6.10 1.06
CA GLU A 195 5.32 -4.78 1.05
C GLU A 195 4.40 -3.66 1.55
N ILE A 196 3.10 -3.69 1.18
CA ILE A 196 2.09 -2.78 1.74
C ILE A 196 2.05 -2.90 3.27
N GLY A 197 2.08 -4.11 3.81
CA GLY A 197 2.16 -4.36 5.25
C GLY A 197 3.42 -3.76 5.89
N GLU A 198 4.59 -3.94 5.27
CA GLU A 198 5.86 -3.38 5.74
C GLU A 198 5.90 -1.85 5.68
N LEU A 199 5.35 -1.26 4.61
CA LEU A 199 5.23 0.19 4.46
C LEU A 199 4.31 0.78 5.53
N TRP A 200 3.19 0.11 5.82
CA TRP A 200 2.30 0.51 6.90
C TRP A 200 2.99 0.37 8.27
N HIS A 201 3.67 -0.75 8.53
CA HIS A 201 4.38 -0.99 9.79
C HIS A 201 5.47 0.07 10.05
N ARG A 202 6.18 0.51 9.00
CA ARG A 202 7.18 1.58 9.06
C ARG A 202 6.59 2.99 9.09
N ASN A 203 5.26 3.14 9.09
CA ASN A 203 4.54 4.42 8.97
C ASN A 203 4.86 5.21 7.69
N VAL A 204 5.23 4.53 6.60
CA VAL A 204 5.40 5.15 5.28
C VAL A 204 4.05 5.39 4.61
N ILE A 205 3.08 4.51 4.85
CA ILE A 205 1.68 4.68 4.43
C ILE A 205 0.75 4.61 5.63
N THR A 206 -0.40 5.27 5.52
CA THR A 206 -1.47 5.28 6.52
C THR A 206 -2.35 4.03 6.42
N VAL A 207 -3.18 3.79 7.44
CA VAL A 207 -4.05 2.61 7.51
C VAL A 207 -5.15 2.61 6.43
N ASP A 208 -5.68 3.77 6.06
CA ASP A 208 -6.64 3.89 4.96
C ASP A 208 -6.01 3.49 3.61
N ARG A 209 -4.71 3.74 3.43
CA ARG A 209 -3.96 3.34 2.23
C ARG A 209 -3.70 1.84 2.18
N GLU A 210 -3.41 1.22 3.32
CA GLU A 210 -3.37 -0.24 3.44
C GLU A 210 -4.74 -0.84 3.07
N HIS A 211 -5.83 -0.36 3.67
CA HIS A 211 -7.18 -0.85 3.40
C HIS A 211 -7.60 -0.65 1.94
N TYR A 212 -7.26 0.49 1.34
CA TYR A 212 -7.49 0.75 -0.08
C TYR A 212 -6.74 -0.27 -0.95
N ALA A 213 -5.44 -0.50 -0.69
CA ALA A 213 -4.63 -1.46 -1.42
C ALA A 213 -5.20 -2.89 -1.30
N THR A 214 -5.59 -3.29 -0.10
CA THR A 214 -6.27 -4.56 0.19
C THR A 214 -7.56 -4.69 -0.61
N SER A 215 -8.45 -3.68 -0.59
CA SER A 215 -9.72 -3.71 -1.32
C SER A 215 -9.56 -3.77 -2.84
N VAL A 216 -8.64 -3.00 -3.41
CA VAL A 216 -8.35 -3.02 -4.85
C VAL A 216 -7.79 -4.40 -5.25
N THR A 217 -6.90 -4.96 -4.44
CA THR A 217 -6.32 -6.29 -4.68
C THR A 217 -7.38 -7.39 -4.63
N GLN A 218 -8.28 -7.36 -3.64
CA GLN A 218 -9.42 -8.28 -3.56
C GLN A 218 -10.30 -8.23 -4.80
N THR A 219 -10.56 -7.02 -5.34
CA THR A 219 -11.38 -6.86 -6.55
C THR A 219 -10.61 -7.33 -7.79
N ALA A 220 -9.29 -7.12 -7.84
CA ALA A 220 -8.45 -7.61 -8.94
C ALA A 220 -8.42 -9.14 -8.99
N MET A 221 -8.37 -9.80 -7.82
CA MET A 221 -8.48 -11.27 -7.72
C MET A 221 -9.81 -11.79 -8.25
N SER A 222 -10.93 -11.15 -7.88
CA SER A 222 -12.27 -11.53 -8.37
C SER A 222 -12.40 -11.47 -9.89
N GLY A 223 -11.57 -10.66 -10.57
CA GLY A 223 -11.54 -10.59 -12.03
C GLY A 223 -11.08 -11.88 -12.73
N PHE A 224 -10.57 -12.86 -11.98
CA PHE A 224 -10.15 -14.17 -12.50
C PHE A 224 -11.17 -15.29 -12.25
N PHE A 225 -12.31 -15.00 -11.63
CA PHE A 225 -13.28 -16.04 -11.25
C PHE A 225 -13.83 -16.84 -12.44
N ASP A 226 -14.03 -16.23 -13.60
CA ASP A 226 -14.43 -16.94 -14.81
C ASP A 226 -13.40 -18.03 -15.18
N GLU A 227 -12.10 -17.70 -15.17
CA GLU A 227 -11.02 -18.66 -15.45
C GLU A 227 -10.90 -19.72 -14.33
N ILE A 228 -11.05 -19.30 -13.07
CA ILE A 228 -10.91 -20.17 -11.90
C ILE A 228 -12.00 -21.26 -11.91
N PHE A 229 -13.25 -20.88 -12.10
CA PHE A 229 -14.40 -21.79 -12.02
C PHE A 229 -14.60 -22.68 -13.27
N GLU A 230 -13.94 -22.36 -14.39
CA GLU A 230 -13.94 -23.20 -15.60
C GLU A 230 -13.04 -24.45 -15.48
N SER A 231 -12.26 -24.56 -14.42
CA SER A 231 -11.28 -25.64 -14.24
C SER A 231 -11.95 -27.02 -14.04
N PRO A 232 -11.43 -28.11 -14.66
CA PRO A 232 -11.98 -29.45 -14.48
C PRO A 232 -11.97 -29.91 -13.01
N ARG A 233 -13.13 -30.34 -12.50
CA ARG A 233 -13.31 -30.74 -11.10
C ARG A 233 -12.66 -32.08 -10.79
N LYS A 234 -12.03 -32.17 -9.62
CA LYS A 234 -11.36 -33.36 -9.08
C LYS A 234 -12.18 -34.08 -8.00
N ASN A 235 -13.39 -33.59 -7.70
CA ASN A 235 -14.26 -34.10 -6.64
C ASN A 235 -13.51 -34.16 -5.29
N ARG A 236 -12.82 -33.06 -4.97
CA ARG A 236 -12.05 -32.87 -3.75
C ARG A 236 -12.47 -31.56 -3.11
N THR A 237 -12.72 -31.57 -1.81
CA THR A 237 -13.28 -30.42 -1.11
C THR A 237 -12.27 -29.84 -0.11
N LEU A 238 -12.12 -28.52 -0.12
CA LEU A 238 -11.32 -27.74 0.82
C LEU A 238 -12.22 -26.82 1.64
N ILE A 239 -12.05 -26.78 2.96
CA ILE A 239 -12.50 -25.64 3.79
C ILE A 239 -11.30 -24.77 4.12
N ALA A 240 -11.41 -23.46 3.92
CA ALA A 240 -10.32 -22.51 4.14
C ALA A 240 -10.80 -21.27 4.89
N CYS A 241 -10.13 -20.91 6.00
CA CYS A 241 -10.51 -19.76 6.82
C CYS A 241 -9.36 -19.18 7.64
N ALA A 242 -9.51 -17.92 8.05
CA ALA A 242 -8.75 -17.35 9.16
C ALA A 242 -9.54 -17.51 10.47
N VAL A 243 -8.88 -18.06 11.48
CA VAL A 243 -9.54 -18.57 12.70
C VAL A 243 -9.60 -17.53 13.81
N GLY A 244 -10.61 -17.65 14.67
CA GLY A 244 -10.73 -16.85 15.89
C GLY A 244 -11.21 -15.44 15.58
N SER A 245 -10.43 -14.43 15.95
CA SER A 245 -10.71 -13.02 15.64
C SER A 245 -9.72 -12.42 14.63
N GLU A 246 -9.01 -13.29 13.91
CA GLU A 246 -8.08 -12.90 12.85
C GLU A 246 -8.84 -12.30 11.66
N LEU A 247 -8.51 -11.05 11.31
CA LEU A 247 -9.13 -10.33 10.18
C LEU A 247 -8.31 -10.45 8.89
N HIS A 248 -7.05 -10.91 8.97
CA HIS A 248 -6.18 -11.03 7.81
C HIS A 248 -6.51 -12.28 6.98
N GLU A 249 -7.39 -12.11 6.00
CA GLU A 249 -7.90 -13.20 5.17
C GLU A 249 -7.28 -13.30 3.75
N MET A 250 -6.52 -12.29 3.32
CA MET A 250 -6.02 -12.21 1.93
C MET A 250 -5.22 -13.45 1.52
N GLY A 251 -4.29 -13.91 2.36
CA GLY A 251 -3.45 -15.07 2.05
C GLY A 251 -4.24 -16.37 1.91
N ILE A 252 -5.23 -16.59 2.78
CA ILE A 252 -6.08 -17.79 2.74
C ILE A 252 -7.11 -17.73 1.61
N ARG A 253 -7.52 -16.52 1.20
CA ARG A 253 -8.30 -16.31 -0.01
C ARG A 253 -7.50 -16.67 -1.26
N MET A 254 -6.27 -16.17 -1.38
CA MET A 254 -5.37 -16.52 -2.49
C MET A 254 -5.16 -18.05 -2.58
N LEU A 255 -5.01 -18.71 -1.44
CA LEU A 255 -4.91 -20.16 -1.36
C LEU A 255 -6.20 -20.85 -1.85
N SER A 256 -7.36 -20.38 -1.40
CA SER A 256 -8.66 -20.90 -1.85
C SER A 256 -8.82 -20.79 -3.36
N ASP A 257 -8.56 -19.61 -3.93
CA ASP A 257 -8.65 -19.36 -5.37
C ASP A 257 -7.71 -20.28 -6.17
N MET A 258 -6.49 -20.53 -5.66
CA MET A 258 -5.54 -21.45 -6.29
C MET A 258 -5.97 -22.92 -6.20
N PHE A 259 -6.60 -23.35 -5.11
CA PHE A 259 -7.17 -24.69 -4.99
C PHE A 259 -8.35 -24.88 -5.93
N GLU A 260 -9.23 -23.88 -6.02
CA GLU A 260 -10.36 -23.84 -6.93
C GLU A 260 -9.90 -23.95 -8.39
N TYR A 261 -8.88 -23.17 -8.75
CA TYR A 261 -8.22 -23.22 -10.07
C TYR A 261 -7.59 -24.60 -10.37
N GLN A 262 -7.18 -25.32 -9.33
CA GLN A 262 -6.66 -26.68 -9.45
C GLN A 262 -7.76 -27.75 -9.42
N GLY A 263 -9.04 -27.36 -9.52
CA GLY A 263 -10.18 -28.25 -9.65
C GLY A 263 -10.77 -28.75 -8.34
N TRP A 264 -10.42 -28.15 -7.20
CA TRP A 264 -11.04 -28.44 -5.90
C TRP A 264 -12.31 -27.62 -5.71
N ASP A 265 -13.28 -28.16 -4.96
CA ASP A 265 -14.44 -27.45 -4.42
C ASP A 265 -14.05 -26.74 -3.13
N THR A 266 -13.89 -25.42 -3.19
CA THR A 266 -13.42 -24.62 -2.06
C THR A 266 -14.56 -23.89 -1.35
N PHE A 267 -14.64 -24.11 -0.04
CA PHE A 267 -15.46 -23.37 0.90
C PHE A 267 -14.55 -22.36 1.62
N TYR A 268 -14.37 -21.21 1.00
CA TYR A 268 -13.71 -20.07 1.61
C TYR A 268 -14.67 -19.39 2.59
N LEU A 269 -14.39 -19.50 3.89
CA LEU A 269 -15.27 -19.00 4.95
C LEU A 269 -14.86 -17.62 5.50
N GLY A 270 -13.84 -16.99 4.90
CA GLY A 270 -13.39 -15.65 5.26
C GLY A 270 -12.61 -15.57 6.57
N ALA A 271 -12.63 -14.38 7.15
CA ALA A 271 -11.97 -14.02 8.40
C ALA A 271 -12.83 -14.19 9.65
N ALA A 272 -12.18 -14.14 10.81
CA ALA A 272 -12.77 -14.13 12.15
C ALA A 272 -13.80 -15.26 12.40
N LEU A 273 -13.52 -16.46 11.87
CA LEU A 273 -14.44 -17.58 11.98
C LEU A 273 -14.33 -18.24 13.37
N PRO A 274 -15.42 -18.31 14.16
CA PRO A 274 -15.41 -18.99 15.45
C PRO A 274 -15.11 -20.49 15.29
N GLY A 275 -14.28 -21.04 16.19
CA GLY A 275 -13.84 -22.43 16.09
C GLY A 275 -14.97 -23.47 16.02
N GLN A 276 -16.08 -23.22 16.72
CA GLN A 276 -17.26 -24.10 16.67
C GLN A 276 -17.88 -24.13 15.27
N ALA A 277 -17.97 -22.98 14.60
CA ALA A 277 -18.49 -22.89 13.23
C ALA A 277 -17.58 -23.64 12.24
N VAL A 278 -16.26 -23.66 12.46
CA VAL A 278 -15.33 -24.49 11.66
C VAL A 278 -15.68 -25.96 11.79
N VAL A 279 -15.87 -26.46 13.01
CA VAL A 279 -16.19 -27.88 13.28
C VAL A 279 -17.54 -28.28 12.67
N GLU A 280 -18.53 -27.39 12.72
CA GLU A 280 -19.85 -27.58 12.12
C GLU A 280 -19.77 -27.62 10.60
N ALA A 281 -19.05 -26.68 9.97
CA ALA A 281 -18.84 -26.65 8.53
C ALA A 281 -18.15 -27.93 8.01
N ILE A 282 -17.19 -28.48 8.77
CA ILE A 282 -16.56 -29.78 8.44
C ILE A 282 -17.59 -30.91 8.47
N GLY A 283 -18.50 -30.92 9.45
CA GLY A 283 -19.56 -31.93 9.54
C GLY A 283 -20.57 -31.86 8.38
N GLU A 284 -20.89 -30.65 7.94
CA GLU A 284 -21.81 -30.39 6.83
C GLU A 284 -21.19 -30.74 5.47
N HIS A 285 -20.01 -30.19 5.17
CA HIS A 285 -19.40 -30.28 3.84
C HIS A 285 -18.47 -31.48 3.67
N LYS A 286 -18.05 -32.13 4.76
CA LYS A 286 -17.17 -33.31 4.77
C LYS A 286 -15.94 -33.13 3.87
N PRO A 287 -15.13 -32.09 4.10
CA PRO A 287 -13.99 -31.79 3.25
C PRO A 287 -12.91 -32.87 3.31
N ASP A 288 -12.11 -32.96 2.25
CA ASP A 288 -10.87 -33.75 2.25
C ASP A 288 -9.77 -33.04 3.06
N LEU A 289 -9.73 -31.70 3.00
CA LEU A 289 -8.71 -30.85 3.59
C LEU A 289 -9.33 -29.62 4.28
N VAL A 290 -8.79 -29.26 5.44
CA VAL A 290 -9.05 -27.99 6.11
C VAL A 290 -7.75 -27.19 6.17
N ALA A 291 -7.76 -25.96 5.66
CA ALA A 291 -6.64 -25.03 5.74
C ALA A 291 -6.97 -23.85 6.68
N LEU A 292 -6.16 -23.70 7.74
CA LEU A 292 -6.30 -22.62 8.72
C LEU A 292 -5.16 -21.62 8.56
N SER A 293 -5.48 -20.33 8.46
CA SER A 293 -4.48 -19.27 8.34
C SER A 293 -4.39 -18.42 9.60
N VAL A 294 -3.16 -18.05 9.97
CA VAL A 294 -2.86 -17.15 11.08
C VAL A 294 -1.77 -16.17 10.66
N THR A 295 -2.08 -14.87 10.70
CA THR A 295 -1.12 -13.82 10.31
C THR A 295 -0.52 -13.16 11.55
N MET A 296 -1.33 -12.89 12.57
CA MET A 296 -0.89 -12.25 13.81
C MET A 296 -0.62 -13.29 14.93
N PRO A 297 0.56 -13.26 15.58
CA PRO A 297 0.93 -14.23 16.62
C PRO A 297 -0.09 -14.43 17.77
N PRO A 298 -0.83 -13.41 18.26
CA PRO A 298 -1.82 -13.60 19.31
C PRO A 298 -2.90 -14.65 18.98
N TYR A 299 -3.21 -14.88 17.70
CA TYR A 299 -4.24 -15.84 17.27
C TYR A 299 -3.72 -17.28 17.10
N LEU A 300 -2.42 -17.55 17.35
CA LEU A 300 -1.88 -18.92 17.33
C LEU A 300 -2.56 -19.81 18.37
N ALA A 301 -2.91 -19.27 19.55
CA ALA A 301 -3.64 -20.01 20.58
C ALA A 301 -5.08 -20.34 20.16
N ASP A 302 -5.73 -19.48 19.37
CA ASP A 302 -7.04 -19.76 18.80
C ASP A 302 -6.95 -20.90 17.79
N CYS A 303 -5.96 -20.83 16.90
CA CYS A 303 -5.70 -21.88 15.91
C CYS A 303 -5.42 -23.24 16.56
N GLU A 304 -4.57 -23.30 17.58
CA GLU A 304 -4.31 -24.55 18.31
C GLU A 304 -5.60 -25.15 18.90
N ARG A 305 -6.47 -24.32 19.49
CA ARG A 305 -7.76 -24.76 20.03
C ARG A 305 -8.67 -25.31 18.93
N VAL A 306 -8.71 -24.65 17.77
CA VAL A 306 -9.47 -25.13 16.60
C VAL A 306 -8.93 -26.46 16.11
N VAL A 307 -7.61 -26.61 15.94
CA VAL A 307 -6.98 -27.89 15.53
C VAL A 307 -7.37 -29.03 16.48
N LYS A 308 -7.29 -28.80 17.80
CA LYS A 308 -7.69 -29.81 18.80
C LYS A 308 -9.16 -30.18 18.68
N ALA A 309 -10.05 -29.20 18.47
CA ALA A 309 -11.48 -29.43 18.31
C ALA A 309 -11.80 -30.22 17.03
N ILE A 310 -11.17 -29.87 15.90
CA ILE A 310 -11.32 -30.59 14.63
C ILE A 310 -10.87 -32.03 14.79
N ARG A 311 -9.68 -32.27 15.35
CA ARG A 311 -9.15 -33.63 15.49
C ARG A 311 -10.01 -34.51 16.40
N ALA A 312 -10.59 -33.92 17.46
CA ALA A 312 -11.50 -34.63 18.36
C ALA A 312 -12.83 -35.01 17.68
N ALA A 313 -13.41 -34.13 16.86
CA ALA A 313 -14.70 -34.35 16.22
C ALA A 313 -14.61 -35.14 14.90
N HIS A 314 -13.54 -34.92 14.13
CA HIS A 314 -13.37 -35.40 12.76
C HIS A 314 -11.95 -35.97 12.55
N PRO A 315 -11.58 -37.08 13.23
CA PRO A 315 -10.20 -37.56 13.26
C PRO A 315 -9.61 -37.91 11.89
N GLY A 316 -10.45 -38.20 10.89
CA GLY A 316 -10.03 -38.56 9.53
C GLY A 316 -9.76 -37.39 8.59
N VAL A 317 -10.16 -36.15 8.94
CA VAL A 317 -9.93 -34.99 8.07
C VAL A 317 -8.46 -34.59 8.06
N LYS A 318 -7.95 -34.17 6.90
CA LYS A 318 -6.60 -33.61 6.81
C LYS A 318 -6.61 -32.15 7.24
N ILE A 319 -5.63 -31.77 8.06
CA ILE A 319 -5.51 -30.41 8.59
C ILE A 319 -4.18 -29.80 8.14
N ALA A 320 -4.25 -28.65 7.49
CA ALA A 320 -3.11 -27.81 7.19
C ALA A 320 -3.19 -26.48 7.92
N VAL A 321 -2.04 -25.97 8.36
CA VAL A 321 -1.92 -24.62 8.94
C VAL A 321 -0.85 -23.83 8.20
N GLY A 322 -1.01 -22.52 8.16
CA GLY A 322 -0.05 -21.60 7.58
C GLY A 322 -0.33 -20.15 7.92
N GLY A 323 0.38 -19.24 7.25
CA GLY A 323 0.30 -17.80 7.49
C GLY A 323 1.53 -17.27 8.25
N GLN A 324 1.71 -15.96 8.17
CA GLN A 324 2.96 -15.28 8.56
C GLN A 324 3.30 -15.42 10.06
N ALA A 325 2.31 -15.66 10.92
CA ALA A 325 2.56 -15.81 12.36
C ALA A 325 3.54 -16.95 12.66
N PHE A 326 3.50 -18.03 11.86
CA PHE A 326 4.33 -19.21 12.05
C PHE A 326 5.81 -18.95 11.75
N ASP A 327 6.14 -18.00 10.88
CA ASP A 327 7.52 -17.68 10.47
C ASP A 327 8.36 -17.15 11.64
N THR A 328 7.71 -16.62 12.67
CA THR A 328 8.35 -16.07 13.87
C THR A 328 8.44 -17.09 15.02
N THR A 329 8.08 -18.35 14.78
CA THR A 329 8.07 -19.41 15.80
C THR A 329 9.20 -20.42 15.61
N ASP A 330 9.62 -21.06 16.71
CA ASP A 330 10.50 -22.24 16.68
C ASP A 330 9.70 -23.49 16.31
N GLU A 331 9.22 -23.52 15.06
CA GLU A 331 8.45 -24.60 14.45
C GLU A 331 7.24 -25.06 15.29
N LEU A 332 6.47 -24.10 15.82
CA LEU A 332 5.37 -24.35 16.77
C LEU A 332 4.38 -25.39 16.25
N TRP A 333 4.12 -25.39 14.96
CA TRP A 333 3.20 -26.32 14.28
C TRP A 333 3.58 -27.81 14.48
N LYS A 334 4.85 -28.14 14.75
CA LYS A 334 5.29 -29.51 15.05
C LYS A 334 4.72 -30.05 16.37
N LYS A 335 4.24 -29.17 17.25
CA LYS A 335 3.62 -29.55 18.53
C LYS A 335 2.11 -29.84 18.38
N TRP A 336 1.54 -29.61 17.20
CA TRP A 336 0.11 -29.74 16.95
C TRP A 336 -0.20 -31.00 16.13
N ASP A 337 -1.42 -31.53 16.29
CA ASP A 337 -1.90 -32.70 15.56
C ASP A 337 -2.45 -32.30 14.18
N ILE A 338 -1.54 -31.86 13.31
CA ILE A 338 -1.80 -31.43 11.94
C ILE A 338 -1.14 -32.38 10.93
N ASP A 339 -1.59 -32.35 9.68
CA ASP A 339 -1.03 -33.16 8.60
C ASP A 339 0.03 -32.41 7.79
N PHE A 340 -0.05 -31.08 7.71
CA PHE A 340 0.93 -30.26 6.98
C PHE A 340 1.02 -28.81 7.50
N TYR A 341 2.23 -28.28 7.59
CA TYR A 341 2.46 -26.84 7.68
C TYR A 341 2.85 -26.34 6.29
N SER A 342 2.20 -25.27 5.83
CA SER A 342 2.50 -24.71 4.52
C SER A 342 3.02 -23.27 4.59
N PRO A 343 4.20 -22.98 4.00
CA PRO A 343 4.71 -21.62 3.86
C PRO A 343 4.11 -20.87 2.63
N SER A 344 3.39 -21.56 1.74
CA SER A 344 2.73 -20.94 0.59
C SER A 344 1.53 -21.74 0.09
N ALA A 345 0.71 -21.16 -0.79
CA ALA A 345 -0.39 -21.89 -1.42
C ALA A 345 0.13 -23.01 -2.34
N GLY A 346 1.19 -22.73 -3.10
CA GLY A 346 1.85 -23.67 -4.00
C GLY A 346 2.47 -24.89 -3.28
N GLU A 347 3.06 -24.70 -2.10
CA GLU A 347 3.54 -25.86 -1.29
C GLU A 347 2.37 -26.72 -0.81
N LEU A 348 1.27 -26.11 -0.35
CA LEU A 348 0.10 -26.87 0.08
C LEU A 348 -0.53 -27.63 -1.09
N LEU A 349 -0.62 -27.01 -2.27
CA LEU A 349 -1.09 -27.66 -3.48
C LEU A 349 -0.23 -28.87 -3.86
N ARG A 350 1.10 -28.73 -3.85
CA ARG A 350 2.03 -29.85 -4.11
C ARG A 350 1.83 -30.99 -3.13
N TRP A 351 1.73 -30.66 -1.84
CA TRP A 351 1.48 -31.65 -0.80
C TRP A 351 0.11 -32.32 -0.99
N ALA A 352 -0.94 -31.57 -1.29
CA ALA A 352 -2.28 -32.09 -1.51
C ALA A 352 -2.32 -33.00 -2.74
N HIS A 353 -1.69 -32.61 -3.86
CA HIS A 353 -1.60 -33.47 -5.04
C HIS A 353 -0.94 -34.81 -4.74
N LYS A 354 0.14 -34.82 -3.95
CA LYS A 354 0.80 -36.07 -3.54
C LYS A 354 -0.06 -36.89 -2.57
N THR A 355 -0.75 -36.23 -1.65
CA THR A 355 -1.51 -36.89 -0.57
C THR A 355 -2.83 -37.49 -1.05
N PHE A 356 -3.47 -36.83 -2.02
CA PHE A 356 -4.77 -37.22 -2.55
C PHE A 356 -4.70 -37.81 -3.97
N ALA A 357 -3.49 -38.07 -4.48
CA ALA A 357 -3.27 -38.89 -5.66
C ALA A 357 -3.78 -40.31 -5.38
N ALA A 358 -4.90 -40.65 -6.00
CA ALA A 358 -5.45 -42.00 -6.08
C ALA A 358 -5.21 -42.56 -7.48
#